data_AF-A0A2E2BDR4-F1
#
_entry.id   AF-A0A2E2BDR4-F1
#
_cell.length_a   1.000
_cell.length_b   1.000
_cell.length_c   1.000
_cell.angle_alpha   90.00
_cell.angle_beta   90.00
_cell.angle_gamma   90.00
#
_symmetry.space_group_name_H-M   'P 1'
#
loop_
_entity.id
_entity.type
_entity.pdbx_description
1 polymer ?
#
loop_
_entity_poly.entity_id
_entity_poly.type
_entity_poly.pdbx_seq_one_letter_code
_entity_poly.pdbx_strand_id
1 'polypeptide(L)'
;MHHNFEDNDYVKFLGALSDLNQPYSCTQWGNTPDGGYSQIVHDTSSGIYNMFGNGYVPMTVWLDHNMRVFDAMNSAGSWSISSRINEMLESCGECNIDGTVIEDLSSNNDSYQGYCCEEFGGTYYEFSDSADNYCQGSDATWVSLCSSCTGTTDTDNDGLADECDDCLNMLGDVNDDMMIDVLDLVSVVNIILAVTTDASECMLTDSDLNNDDIINIQDIILIINSILNVQIDFNKYQID
;
A
#
# COMPACT_ATOMS: atom_id res chain seq x y z
N MET A 1 -18.31 12.99 4.44
CA MET A 1 -18.15 11.54 4.75
C MET A 1 -17.02 10.96 3.94
N HIS A 2 -17.02 11.04 2.60
CA HIS A 2 -15.80 10.82 1.81
C HIS A 2 -14.68 11.76 2.25
N HIS A 3 -15.00 13.05 2.44
CA HIS A 3 -14.08 14.04 3.02
C HIS A 3 -13.46 13.61 4.36
N ASN A 4 -14.10 12.75 5.15
CA ASN A 4 -13.52 12.31 6.43
C ASN A 4 -12.33 11.35 6.22
N PHE A 5 -12.21 10.76 5.03
CA PHE A 5 -11.20 9.79 4.65
C PHE A 5 -10.49 10.22 3.35
N GLU A 6 -10.64 11.46 2.89
CA GLU A 6 -10.11 11.88 1.59
C GLU A 6 -8.58 11.92 1.58
N ASP A 7 -7.98 12.23 2.74
CA ASP A 7 -6.54 12.23 2.97
C ASP A 7 -6.04 10.88 3.53
N ASN A 8 -6.89 9.84 3.56
CA ASN A 8 -6.47 8.50 3.98
C ASN A 8 -6.01 7.70 2.74
N ASP A 9 -4.72 7.40 2.68
CA ASP A 9 -4.14 6.71 1.53
C ASP A 9 -4.64 5.28 1.36
N TYR A 10 -5.09 4.65 2.45
CA TYR A 10 -5.55 3.27 2.52
C TYR A 10 -7.06 3.09 2.25
N VAL A 11 -7.83 4.18 2.13
CA VAL A 11 -9.27 4.12 1.85
C VAL A 11 -9.55 4.71 0.48
N LYS A 12 -10.19 3.94 -0.40
CA LYS A 12 -10.63 4.41 -1.72
C LYS A 12 -12.12 4.17 -1.91
N PHE A 13 -12.80 5.14 -2.52
CA PHE A 13 -14.24 5.07 -2.80
C PHE A 13 -14.48 4.96 -4.30
N LEU A 14 -15.12 3.86 -4.71
CA LEU A 14 -15.52 3.61 -6.09
C LEU A 14 -17.04 3.75 -6.24
N GLY A 15 -17.46 4.60 -7.16
CA GLY A 15 -18.86 4.75 -7.57
C GLY A 15 -19.15 3.94 -8.83
N ALA A 16 -19.97 2.91 -8.73
CA ALA A 16 -20.52 2.21 -9.90
C ALA A 16 -21.70 3.02 -10.47
N LEU A 17 -21.43 3.79 -11.51
CA LEU A 17 -22.41 4.67 -12.14
C LEU A 17 -23.34 3.89 -13.06
N SER A 18 -24.63 3.89 -12.71
CA SER A 18 -25.71 3.33 -13.52
C SER A 18 -26.87 4.32 -13.66
N ASP A 19 -27.72 4.10 -14.67
CA ASP A 19 -28.99 4.81 -14.87
C ASP A 19 -28.89 6.35 -14.78
N LEU A 20 -27.96 6.93 -15.54
CA LEU A 20 -27.80 8.38 -15.64
C LEU A 20 -29.12 9.07 -16.01
N ASN A 21 -29.48 10.08 -15.20
CA ASN A 21 -30.72 10.86 -15.28
C ASN A 21 -31.99 10.09 -14.87
N GLN A 22 -31.88 8.93 -14.22
CA GLN A 22 -33.00 8.15 -13.69
C GLN A 22 -32.64 7.48 -12.35
N PRO A 23 -32.90 8.10 -11.18
CA PRO A 23 -33.54 9.41 -10.94
C PRO A 23 -32.53 10.57 -10.78
N TYR A 24 -31.22 10.30 -10.78
CA TYR A 24 -30.17 11.27 -10.46
C TYR A 24 -29.35 11.65 -11.70
N SER A 25 -29.06 12.94 -11.85
CA SER A 25 -28.17 13.48 -12.89
C SER A 25 -26.70 13.14 -12.61
N CYS A 26 -25.83 13.30 -13.63
CA CYS A 26 -24.38 13.13 -13.48
C CYS A 26 -23.80 13.98 -12.33
N THR A 27 -24.24 15.24 -12.19
CA THR A 27 -23.82 16.12 -11.10
C THR A 27 -24.28 15.63 -9.73
N GLN A 28 -25.47 15.04 -9.63
CA GLN A 28 -25.96 14.48 -8.36
C GLN A 28 -25.19 13.21 -7.99
N TRP A 29 -24.87 12.36 -8.95
CA TRP A 29 -23.98 11.20 -8.76
C TRP A 29 -22.58 11.64 -8.31
N GLY A 30 -21.98 12.61 -9.00
CA GLY A 30 -20.67 13.16 -8.67
C GLY A 30 -20.62 13.82 -7.29
N ASN A 31 -21.75 14.28 -6.76
CA ASN A 31 -21.87 14.92 -5.45
C ASN A 31 -22.54 14.02 -4.38
N THR A 32 -22.72 12.73 -4.65
CA THR A 32 -23.40 11.82 -3.69
C THR A 32 -22.57 11.60 -2.42
N PRO A 33 -21.25 11.38 -2.49
CA PRO A 33 -20.38 11.59 -1.35
C PRO A 33 -20.10 13.09 -1.21
N ASP A 34 -20.13 13.59 0.02
CA ASP A 34 -19.62 14.92 0.34
C ASP A 34 -18.09 14.94 0.09
N GLY A 35 -17.67 15.69 -0.94
CA GLY A 35 -16.31 15.68 -1.52
C GLY A 35 -16.18 14.97 -2.88
N GLY A 36 -17.21 14.25 -3.32
CA GLY A 36 -17.20 13.45 -4.55
C GLY A 36 -16.61 12.05 -4.38
N TYR A 37 -16.70 11.21 -5.42
CA TYR A 37 -16.06 9.89 -5.42
C TYR A 37 -14.60 10.01 -5.88
N SER A 38 -13.68 9.26 -5.27
CA SER A 38 -12.31 9.15 -5.75
C SER A 38 -12.23 8.60 -7.19
N GLN A 39 -13.12 7.65 -7.53
CA GLN A 39 -13.26 7.09 -8.87
C GLN A 39 -14.72 6.77 -9.20
N ILE A 40 -15.14 7.05 -10.43
CA ILE A 40 -16.47 6.70 -10.95
C ILE A 40 -16.29 5.82 -12.18
N VAL A 41 -16.87 4.62 -12.14
CA VAL A 41 -16.82 3.64 -13.23
C VAL A 41 -18.21 3.50 -13.84
N HIS A 42 -18.31 3.60 -15.16
CA HIS A 42 -19.58 3.42 -15.87
C HIS A 42 -19.99 1.93 -15.88
N ASP A 43 -20.95 1.58 -15.02
CA ASP A 43 -21.46 0.22 -14.86
C ASP A 43 -22.49 -0.12 -15.95
N THR A 44 -21.99 -0.28 -17.18
CA THR A 44 -22.83 -0.61 -18.33
C THR A 44 -23.52 -1.94 -18.10
N SER A 45 -24.84 -2.00 -18.29
CA SER A 45 -25.66 -3.21 -18.09
C SER A 45 -25.64 -3.80 -16.68
N SER A 46 -25.28 -3.00 -15.67
CA SER A 46 -25.26 -3.41 -14.26
C SER A 46 -24.28 -4.56 -13.97
N GLY A 47 -23.16 -4.64 -14.70
CA GLY A 47 -22.16 -5.69 -14.55
C GLY A 47 -21.55 -5.73 -13.15
N ILE A 48 -21.04 -4.61 -12.65
CA ILE A 48 -20.44 -4.46 -11.32
C ILE A 48 -21.51 -4.68 -10.25
N TYR A 49 -22.68 -4.08 -10.40
CA TYR A 49 -23.81 -4.32 -9.50
C TYR A 49 -24.12 -5.83 -9.36
N ASN A 50 -24.20 -6.55 -10.48
CA ASN A 50 -24.50 -7.99 -10.48
C ASN A 50 -23.38 -8.85 -9.88
N MET A 51 -22.14 -8.35 -9.74
CA MET A 51 -21.06 -9.08 -9.05
C MET A 51 -21.32 -9.21 -7.55
N PHE A 52 -21.99 -8.22 -6.94
CA PHE A 52 -22.19 -8.15 -5.49
C PHE A 52 -23.64 -8.43 -5.04
N GLY A 53 -24.52 -8.78 -5.99
CA GLY A 53 -25.84 -9.35 -5.72
C GLY A 53 -27.02 -8.47 -6.11
N ASN A 54 -28.22 -8.83 -5.61
CA ASN A 54 -29.50 -8.18 -5.93
C ASN A 54 -29.99 -7.28 -4.78
N GLY A 55 -29.16 -6.32 -4.38
CA GLY A 55 -29.53 -5.31 -3.37
C GLY A 55 -30.60 -4.33 -3.85
N TYR A 56 -30.90 -3.33 -3.03
CA TYR A 56 -31.70 -2.18 -3.44
C TYR A 56 -30.75 -1.01 -3.72
N VAL A 57 -30.91 -0.33 -4.85
CA VAL A 57 -30.07 0.82 -5.22
C VAL A 57 -30.56 2.09 -4.48
N PRO A 58 -29.68 2.87 -3.81
CA PRO A 58 -28.23 2.71 -3.76
C PRO A 58 -27.78 1.63 -2.77
N MET A 59 -26.80 0.83 -3.20
CA MET A 59 -26.15 -0.21 -2.39
C MET A 59 -24.70 0.21 -2.14
N THR A 60 -24.21 -0.04 -0.93
CA THR A 60 -22.81 0.15 -0.56
C THR A 60 -22.23 -1.22 -0.20
N VAL A 61 -21.06 -1.50 -0.73
CA VAL A 61 -20.30 -2.73 -0.50
C VAL A 61 -18.94 -2.31 0.03
N TRP A 62 -18.49 -2.96 1.11
CA TRP A 62 -17.17 -2.76 1.67
C TRP A 62 -16.30 -3.93 1.23
N LEU A 63 -15.17 -3.61 0.62
CA LEU A 63 -14.14 -4.58 0.26
C LEU A 63 -12.94 -4.33 1.17
N ASP A 64 -12.41 -5.39 1.77
CA ASP A 64 -11.20 -5.31 2.59
C ASP A 64 -9.92 -5.25 1.74
N HIS A 65 -8.77 -5.11 2.39
CA HIS A 65 -7.45 -5.09 1.74
C HIS A 65 -7.10 -6.42 1.02
N ASN A 66 -7.81 -7.51 1.34
CA ASN A 66 -7.70 -8.81 0.68
C ASN A 66 -8.67 -8.97 -0.52
N MET A 67 -9.35 -7.89 -0.93
CA MET A 67 -10.36 -7.88 -2.00
C MET A 67 -11.54 -8.81 -1.75
N ARG A 68 -11.91 -9.04 -0.49
CA ARG A 68 -13.07 -9.83 -0.07
C ARG A 68 -14.21 -8.91 0.33
N VAL A 69 -15.45 -9.38 0.18
CA VAL A 69 -16.63 -8.63 0.63
C VAL A 69 -16.70 -8.70 2.16
N PHE A 70 -16.41 -7.57 2.81
CA PHE A 70 -16.49 -7.42 4.26
C PHE A 70 -17.95 -7.26 4.72
N ASP A 71 -18.69 -6.33 4.12
CA ASP A 71 -20.11 -6.10 4.40
C ASP A 71 -20.81 -5.54 3.16
N ALA A 72 -22.14 -5.55 3.17
CA ALA A 72 -22.98 -4.97 2.13
C ALA A 72 -24.32 -4.49 2.71
N MET A 73 -24.73 -3.28 2.37
CA MET A 73 -26.03 -2.76 2.80
C MET A 73 -26.67 -1.79 1.80
N ASN A 74 -27.99 -1.67 1.88
CA ASN A 74 -28.76 -0.73 1.08
C ASN A 74 -28.90 0.59 1.83
N SER A 75 -28.81 1.71 1.11
CA SER A 75 -29.02 3.06 1.64
C SER A 75 -28.19 3.34 2.90
N ALA A 76 -26.92 2.95 2.89
CA ALA A 76 -26.00 3.10 4.01
C ALA A 76 -25.90 4.56 4.46
N GLY A 77 -26.10 4.82 5.75
CA GLY A 77 -25.88 6.13 6.34
C GLY A 77 -24.40 6.40 6.61
N SER A 78 -24.03 7.67 6.80
CA SER A 78 -22.63 8.07 7.08
C SER A 78 -22.00 7.35 8.25
N TRP A 79 -22.75 7.13 9.34
CA TRP A 79 -22.25 6.40 10.50
C TRP A 79 -21.91 4.95 10.17
N SER A 80 -22.81 4.25 9.47
CA SER A 80 -22.56 2.87 9.06
C SER A 80 -21.36 2.77 8.14
N ILE A 81 -21.22 3.69 7.17
CA ILE A 81 -20.05 3.72 6.29
C ILE A 81 -18.75 3.93 7.05
N SER A 82 -18.69 4.94 7.93
CA SER A 82 -17.50 5.18 8.73
C SER A 82 -17.16 4.02 9.66
N SER A 83 -18.14 3.39 10.31
CA SER A 83 -17.93 2.25 11.22
C SER A 83 -17.24 1.10 10.50
N ARG A 84 -17.76 0.67 9.34
CA ARG A 84 -17.17 -0.46 8.60
C ARG A 84 -15.81 -0.13 8.00
N ILE A 85 -15.58 1.11 7.57
CA ILE A 85 -14.26 1.54 7.10
C ILE A 85 -13.25 1.44 8.24
N ASN A 86 -13.59 1.94 9.43
CA ASN A 86 -12.72 1.85 10.59
C ASN A 86 -12.47 0.38 10.96
N GLU A 87 -13.50 -0.46 11.07
CA GLU A 87 -13.35 -1.90 11.36
C GLU A 87 -12.40 -2.62 10.36
N MET A 88 -12.47 -2.26 9.06
CA MET A 88 -11.55 -2.80 8.06
C MET A 88 -10.13 -2.25 8.18
N LEU A 89 -9.95 -0.96 8.53
CA LEU A 89 -8.63 -0.38 8.79
C LEU A 89 -7.97 -1.02 10.01
N GLU A 90 -8.75 -1.33 11.04
CA GLU A 90 -8.31 -2.03 12.25
C GLU A 90 -7.82 -3.44 11.96
N SER A 91 -8.51 -4.12 11.04
CA SER A 91 -8.15 -5.48 10.61
C SER A 91 -7.21 -5.47 9.40
N CYS A 92 -6.70 -4.31 9.00
CA CYS A 92 -5.82 -4.19 7.85
C CYS A 92 -4.37 -4.46 8.26
N GLY A 93 -4.04 -5.74 8.24
CA GLY A 93 -2.70 -6.22 8.53
C GLY A 93 -2.58 -7.71 8.31
N GLU A 94 -1.38 -8.21 8.52
CA GLU A 94 -1.03 -9.62 8.37
C GLU A 94 -0.41 -10.18 9.64
N CYS A 95 -0.81 -11.40 9.96
CA CYS A 95 -0.19 -12.18 11.01
C CYS A 95 0.94 -13.05 10.46
N ASN A 96 2.15 -12.91 10.98
CA ASN A 96 3.34 -13.59 10.49
C ASN A 96 4.04 -14.40 11.59
N ILE A 97 4.47 -15.62 11.26
CA ILE A 97 5.36 -16.43 12.10
C ILE A 97 6.52 -16.88 11.25
N ASP A 98 7.74 -16.51 11.65
CA ASP A 98 8.98 -16.87 10.93
C ASP A 98 8.89 -16.60 9.41
N GLY A 99 8.27 -15.49 9.01
CA GLY A 99 8.07 -15.09 7.61
C GLY A 99 6.95 -15.83 6.86
N THR A 100 6.10 -16.57 7.56
CA THR A 100 4.92 -17.22 6.98
C THR A 100 3.64 -16.51 7.43
N VAL A 101 2.82 -16.08 6.46
CA VAL A 101 1.50 -15.49 6.71
C VAL A 101 0.53 -16.56 7.23
N ILE A 102 -0.15 -16.25 8.33
CA ILE A 102 -1.14 -17.11 8.98
C ILE A 102 -2.54 -16.69 8.55
N GLU A 103 -3.37 -17.61 8.06
CA GLU A 103 -4.75 -17.27 7.69
C GLU A 103 -5.55 -16.74 8.90
N ASP A 104 -6.40 -15.75 8.65
CA ASP A 104 -7.36 -15.26 9.63
C ASP A 104 -8.41 -16.32 9.95
N LEU A 105 -8.31 -16.90 11.15
CA LEU A 105 -9.28 -17.82 11.72
C LEU A 105 -9.94 -17.24 12.98
N SER A 106 -9.92 -15.91 13.13
CA SER A 106 -10.58 -15.21 14.22
C SER A 106 -12.07 -15.55 14.29
N SER A 107 -12.61 -15.57 15.50
CA SER A 107 -14.06 -15.68 15.69
C SER A 107 -14.72 -14.33 15.40
N ASN A 108 -16.04 -14.29 15.17
CA ASN A 108 -16.76 -13.04 14.91
C ASN A 108 -16.63 -11.96 16.00
N ASN A 109 -16.01 -12.29 17.14
CA ASN A 109 -15.90 -11.43 18.30
C ASN A 109 -14.45 -11.01 18.62
N ASP A 110 -13.48 -11.47 17.81
CA ASP A 110 -12.06 -11.20 17.98
C ASP A 110 -11.54 -10.51 16.71
N SER A 111 -10.64 -9.53 16.85
CA SER A 111 -9.92 -8.97 15.70
C SER A 111 -8.86 -9.96 15.22
N TYR A 112 -8.51 -9.88 13.93
CA TYR A 112 -7.42 -10.70 13.38
C TYR A 112 -6.07 -10.41 14.08
N GLN A 113 -5.82 -9.16 14.47
CA GLN A 113 -4.66 -8.79 15.30
C GLN A 113 -4.71 -9.45 16.70
N GLY A 114 -5.88 -9.48 17.34
CA GLY A 114 -6.08 -10.14 18.62
C GLY A 114 -5.84 -11.64 18.51
N TYR A 115 -6.42 -12.28 17.49
CA TYR A 115 -6.16 -13.68 17.13
C TYR A 115 -4.66 -13.95 16.94
N CYS A 116 -3.97 -13.11 16.16
CA CYS A 116 -2.53 -13.20 15.92
C CYS A 116 -1.71 -13.10 17.22
N CYS A 117 -2.19 -12.34 18.19
CA CYS A 117 -1.50 -12.22 19.46
C CYS A 117 -1.74 -13.42 20.38
N GLU A 118 -3.02 -13.72 20.67
CA GLU A 118 -3.39 -14.61 21.76
C GLU A 118 -3.21 -16.09 21.41
N GLU A 119 -3.47 -16.49 20.16
CA GLU A 119 -3.32 -17.88 19.72
C GLU A 119 -1.87 -18.35 19.74
N PHE A 120 -0.94 -17.41 19.61
CA PHE A 120 0.51 -17.67 19.59
C PHE A 120 1.20 -17.28 20.91
N GLY A 121 0.43 -17.30 22.01
CA GLY A 121 0.96 -17.24 23.38
C GLY A 121 1.13 -15.82 23.94
N GLY A 122 0.77 -14.80 23.18
CA GLY A 122 0.82 -13.41 23.62
C GLY A 122 -0.35 -13.00 24.51
N THR A 123 -0.27 -11.77 25.01
CA THR A 123 -1.39 -11.05 25.63
C THR A 123 -1.71 -9.82 24.79
N TYR A 124 -2.94 -9.73 24.32
CA TYR A 124 -3.41 -8.62 23.50
C TYR A 124 -3.90 -7.46 24.38
N TYR A 125 -3.50 -6.24 24.04
CA TYR A 125 -3.91 -5.02 24.73
C TYR A 125 -4.69 -4.14 23.76
N GLU A 126 -5.98 -3.97 24.03
CA GLU A 126 -6.91 -3.18 23.23
C GLU A 126 -7.16 -1.81 23.87
N PHE A 127 -7.16 -0.77 23.04
CA PHE A 127 -7.40 0.62 23.39
C PHE A 127 -8.55 1.20 22.57
N SER A 128 -8.99 2.41 22.93
CA SER A 128 -10.04 3.10 22.19
C SER A 128 -9.61 3.56 20.80
N ASP A 129 -8.31 3.81 20.64
CA ASP A 129 -7.69 4.02 19.35
C ASP A 129 -7.01 2.71 18.97
N SER A 130 -7.45 2.13 17.88
CA SER A 130 -6.96 0.84 17.42
C SER A 130 -5.53 0.89 16.90
N ALA A 131 -5.03 2.08 16.54
CA ALA A 131 -3.61 2.27 16.25
C ALA A 131 -2.71 2.07 17.49
N ASP A 132 -3.27 2.19 18.70
CA ASP A 132 -2.56 1.96 19.96
C ASP A 132 -2.63 0.49 20.40
N ASN A 133 -3.38 -0.36 19.71
CA ASN A 133 -3.47 -1.78 20.03
C ASN A 133 -2.11 -2.46 19.81
N TYR A 134 -1.68 -3.25 20.79
CA TYR A 134 -0.41 -3.97 20.66
C TYR A 134 -0.45 -5.34 21.31
N CYS A 135 0.48 -6.19 20.89
CA CYS A 135 0.66 -7.53 21.41
C CYS A 135 1.95 -7.61 22.23
N GLN A 136 1.91 -8.33 23.37
CA GLN A 136 3.09 -8.62 24.16
C GLN A 136 3.32 -10.13 24.28
N GLY A 137 4.51 -10.58 23.86
CA GLY A 137 5.00 -11.94 24.13
C GLY A 137 4.42 -13.04 23.23
N SER A 138 3.84 -12.68 22.08
CA SER A 138 3.45 -13.66 21.06
C SER A 138 4.67 -14.12 20.25
N ASP A 139 4.63 -15.38 19.82
CA ASP A 139 5.56 -15.92 18.81
C ASP A 139 5.22 -15.41 17.40
N ALA A 140 4.01 -14.87 17.21
CA ALA A 140 3.58 -14.24 15.96
C ALA A 140 3.74 -12.72 16.01
N THR A 141 3.99 -12.14 14.84
CA THR A 141 4.13 -10.70 14.63
C THR A 141 2.97 -10.19 13.81
N TRP A 142 2.30 -9.14 14.30
CA TRP A 142 1.32 -8.41 13.52
C TRP A 142 2.01 -7.31 12.73
N VAL A 143 1.78 -7.27 11.42
CA VAL A 143 2.23 -6.20 10.53
C VAL A 143 0.99 -5.44 10.07
N SER A 144 0.84 -4.20 10.51
CA SER A 144 -0.25 -3.34 10.04
C SER A 144 0.03 -2.84 8.63
N LEU A 145 -0.92 -3.02 7.72
CA LEU A 145 -0.81 -2.62 6.31
C LEU A 145 -1.54 -1.31 5.98
N CYS A 146 -2.43 -0.85 6.86
CA CYS A 146 -3.19 0.39 6.66
C CYS A 146 -2.98 1.43 7.79
N SER A 147 -1.83 1.42 8.43
CA SER A 147 -1.41 2.47 9.35
C SER A 147 -0.32 3.32 8.72
N SER A 148 -0.16 4.56 9.16
CA SER A 148 1.07 5.30 8.90
C SER A 148 2.27 4.46 9.35
N CYS A 149 3.34 4.43 8.57
CA CYS A 149 4.59 3.83 9.02
C CYS A 149 4.98 4.41 10.38
N THR A 150 5.24 3.54 11.35
CA THR A 150 5.75 3.93 12.66
C THR A 150 7.11 3.29 12.84
N GLY A 151 8.15 4.11 12.78
CA GLY A 151 9.52 3.70 13.06
C GLY A 151 10.31 4.89 13.59
N THR A 152 11.52 4.62 14.07
CA THR A 152 12.38 5.67 14.65
C THR A 152 13.76 5.73 14.02
N THR A 153 14.09 4.74 13.21
CA THR A 153 15.32 4.67 12.45
C THR A 153 14.97 4.99 11.01
N ASP A 154 15.65 5.96 10.44
CA ASP A 154 15.55 6.40 9.04
C ASP A 154 17.02 6.54 8.61
N THR A 155 17.56 5.50 8.00
CA THR A 155 19.01 5.33 7.76
C THR A 155 19.46 6.14 6.55
N ASP A 156 18.59 6.28 5.55
CA ASP A 156 18.83 6.96 4.29
C ASP A 156 18.28 8.41 4.26
N ASN A 157 17.47 8.79 5.26
CA ASN A 157 16.89 10.12 5.48
C ASN A 157 15.87 10.55 4.39
N ASP A 158 15.14 9.62 3.78
CA ASP A 158 14.07 9.95 2.82
C ASP A 158 12.75 10.37 3.51
N GLY A 159 12.66 10.16 4.83
CA GLY A 159 11.50 10.49 5.65
C GLY A 159 10.52 9.33 5.85
N LEU A 160 10.85 8.13 5.37
CA LEU A 160 10.28 6.86 5.79
C LEU A 160 11.19 6.25 6.85
N ALA A 161 10.63 5.41 7.73
CA ALA A 161 11.46 4.70 8.69
C ALA A 161 11.86 3.35 8.10
N ASP A 162 13.09 2.88 8.36
CA ASP A 162 13.65 1.61 7.88
C ASP A 162 12.70 0.43 8.12
N GLU A 163 11.95 0.45 9.22
CA GLU A 163 10.99 -0.59 9.57
C GLU A 163 9.78 -0.67 8.64
N CYS A 164 9.58 0.31 7.77
CA CYS A 164 8.54 0.34 6.75
C CYS A 164 9.04 0.82 5.38
N ASP A 165 10.35 0.91 5.19
CA ASP A 165 10.94 1.21 3.90
C ASP A 165 11.49 -0.08 3.31
N ASP A 166 10.62 -0.80 2.62
CA ASP A 166 10.95 -2.06 1.95
C ASP A 166 12.06 -1.88 0.89
N CYS A 167 12.31 -0.65 0.43
CA CYS A 167 13.34 -0.32 -0.55
C CYS A 167 14.52 0.45 0.04
N LEU A 168 14.44 0.88 1.31
CA LEU A 168 15.35 1.86 1.94
C LEU A 168 15.57 3.14 1.10
N ASN A 169 14.75 3.36 0.07
CA ASN A 169 14.85 4.25 -1.11
C ASN A 169 16.25 4.82 -1.41
N MET A 170 17.28 3.95 -1.32
CA MET A 170 18.67 4.37 -1.34
C MET A 170 19.23 4.22 -2.76
N LEU A 171 18.97 5.22 -3.61
CA LEU A 171 19.42 5.22 -5.00
C LEU A 171 20.88 4.76 -5.17
N GLY A 172 21.06 3.65 -5.89
CA GLY A 172 22.34 3.00 -6.13
C GLY A 172 22.70 1.85 -5.20
N ASP A 173 21.91 1.55 -4.17
CA ASP A 173 21.96 0.33 -3.36
C ASP A 173 20.95 -0.68 -3.93
N VAL A 174 21.38 -1.40 -4.97
CA VAL A 174 20.48 -2.22 -5.81
C VAL A 174 20.26 -3.62 -5.21
N ASN A 175 21.09 -4.02 -4.25
CA ASN A 175 20.92 -5.28 -3.52
C ASN A 175 20.41 -5.09 -2.07
N ASP A 176 19.96 -3.89 -1.72
CA ASP A 176 19.36 -3.50 -0.44
C ASP A 176 20.18 -3.94 0.77
N ASP A 177 21.51 -3.75 0.72
CA ASP A 177 22.42 -4.15 1.81
C ASP A 177 22.97 -2.98 2.64
N MET A 178 22.42 -1.78 2.44
CA MET A 178 22.75 -0.50 3.06
C MET A 178 24.15 0.01 2.69
N MET A 179 24.76 -0.52 1.63
CA MET A 179 26.10 -0.12 1.19
C MET A 179 26.22 -0.05 -0.33
N ILE A 180 26.31 1.17 -0.86
CA ILE A 180 26.64 1.38 -2.27
C ILE A 180 28.09 0.94 -2.56
N ASP A 181 28.25 -0.23 -3.16
CA ASP A 181 29.51 -0.84 -3.53
C ASP A 181 29.51 -1.53 -4.92
N VAL A 182 30.51 -2.35 -5.19
CA VAL A 182 30.66 -3.01 -6.49
C VAL A 182 29.57 -4.06 -6.77
N LEU A 183 28.91 -4.58 -5.73
CA LEU A 183 27.81 -5.54 -5.84
C LEU A 183 26.58 -4.90 -6.48
N ASP A 184 26.28 -3.64 -6.18
CA ASP A 184 25.19 -2.88 -6.83
C ASP A 184 25.43 -2.71 -8.31
N LEU A 185 26.67 -2.37 -8.68
CA LEU A 185 27.06 -2.26 -10.08
C LEU A 185 26.86 -3.58 -10.82
N VAL A 186 27.20 -4.71 -10.19
CA VAL A 186 26.98 -6.04 -10.77
C VAL A 186 25.48 -6.30 -10.95
N SER A 187 24.65 -5.89 -9.98
CA SER A 187 23.19 -6.00 -10.05
C SER A 187 22.59 -5.18 -11.19
N VAL A 188 22.98 -3.90 -11.34
CA VAL A 188 22.54 -3.05 -12.46
C VAL A 188 22.96 -3.63 -13.81
N VAL A 189 24.18 -4.16 -13.92
CA VAL A 189 24.64 -4.84 -15.14
C VAL A 189 23.78 -6.06 -15.44
N ASN A 190 23.39 -6.85 -14.44
CA ASN A 190 22.53 -8.01 -14.62
C ASN A 190 21.12 -7.60 -15.07
N ILE A 191 20.60 -6.47 -14.60
CA ILE A 191 19.32 -5.90 -15.06
C ILE A 191 19.42 -5.49 -16.52
N ILE A 192 20.45 -4.71 -16.90
CA ILE A 192 20.67 -4.24 -18.28
C ILE A 192 20.84 -5.42 -19.25
N LEU A 193 21.51 -6.48 -18.82
CA LEU A 193 21.72 -7.69 -19.62
C LEU A 193 20.53 -8.66 -19.60
N ALA A 194 19.45 -8.32 -18.91
CA ALA A 194 18.27 -9.17 -18.69
C ALA A 194 18.63 -10.57 -18.14
N VAL A 195 19.63 -10.62 -17.26
CA VAL A 195 20.01 -11.81 -16.49
C VAL A 195 19.08 -11.97 -15.29
N THR A 196 18.76 -10.86 -14.62
CA THR A 196 17.72 -10.81 -13.59
C THR A 196 16.34 -10.83 -14.26
N THR A 197 15.54 -11.85 -13.99
CA THR A 197 14.23 -12.05 -14.64
C THR A 197 13.04 -11.57 -13.81
N ASP A 198 13.30 -11.29 -12.55
CA ASP A 198 12.34 -11.03 -11.47
C ASP A 198 12.88 -9.92 -10.57
N ALA A 199 13.38 -8.84 -11.18
CA ALA A 199 13.79 -7.64 -10.45
C ALA A 199 12.57 -7.06 -9.71
N SER A 200 12.74 -6.74 -8.42
CA SER A 200 11.73 -6.04 -7.64
C SER A 200 11.57 -4.60 -8.12
N GLU A 201 10.47 -3.96 -7.75
CA GLU A 201 10.24 -2.54 -8.06
C GLU A 201 11.28 -1.63 -7.38
N CYS A 202 11.68 -1.95 -6.14
CA CYS A 202 12.80 -1.30 -5.45
C CYS A 202 14.08 -1.38 -6.28
N MET A 203 14.47 -2.61 -6.66
CA MET A 203 15.68 -2.85 -7.43
C MET A 203 15.72 -2.06 -8.75
N LEU A 204 14.58 -1.91 -9.42
CA LEU A 204 14.49 -1.10 -10.65
C LEU A 204 14.59 0.40 -10.36
N THR A 205 13.99 0.87 -9.27
CA THR A 205 14.01 2.26 -8.83
C THR A 205 15.42 2.67 -8.41
N ASP A 206 16.09 1.86 -7.58
CA ASP A 206 17.47 2.13 -7.14
C ASP A 206 18.51 1.99 -8.24
N SER A 207 18.14 1.30 -9.33
CA SER A 207 18.96 1.20 -10.54
C SER A 207 18.86 2.42 -11.47
N ASP A 208 17.88 3.30 -11.32
CA ASP A 208 17.68 4.50 -12.14
C ASP A 208 18.19 5.75 -11.41
N LEU A 209 19.50 5.96 -11.44
CA LEU A 209 20.15 7.00 -10.64
C LEU A 209 19.96 8.41 -11.21
N ASN A 210 19.56 8.55 -12.48
CA ASN A 210 19.26 9.85 -13.09
C ASN A 210 17.76 10.15 -13.18
N ASN A 211 16.89 9.24 -12.72
CA ASN A 211 15.43 9.34 -12.72
C ASN A 211 14.88 9.65 -14.12
N ASP A 212 15.38 8.97 -15.16
CA ASP A 212 14.91 9.11 -16.54
C ASP A 212 14.01 7.94 -17.03
N ASP A 213 13.63 7.05 -16.11
CA ASP A 213 12.86 5.82 -16.32
C ASP A 213 13.59 4.79 -17.22
N ILE A 214 14.90 4.95 -17.48
CA ILE A 214 15.69 4.09 -18.36
C ILE A 214 16.99 3.64 -17.69
N ILE A 215 16.99 2.43 -17.16
CA ILE A 215 18.20 1.80 -16.62
C ILE A 215 19.18 1.46 -17.76
N ASN A 216 20.31 2.16 -17.81
CA ASN A 216 21.33 2.01 -18.84
C ASN A 216 22.75 2.29 -18.35
N ILE A 217 23.69 2.49 -19.28
CA ILE A 217 25.10 2.74 -18.95
C ILE A 217 25.32 4.05 -18.17
N GLN A 218 24.39 5.01 -18.26
CA GLN A 218 24.46 6.25 -17.50
C GLN A 218 24.37 5.97 -15.99
N ASP A 219 23.48 5.09 -15.56
CA ASP A 219 23.28 4.71 -14.16
C ASP A 219 24.48 3.98 -13.58
N ILE A 220 25.09 3.08 -14.37
CA ILE A 220 26.37 2.44 -14.01
C ILE A 220 27.43 3.50 -13.70
N ILE A 221 27.54 4.55 -14.52
CA ILE A 221 28.56 5.58 -14.28
C ILE A 221 28.22 6.36 -13.00
N LEU A 222 26.95 6.59 -12.71
CA LEU A 222 26.52 7.25 -11.47
C LEU A 222 26.85 6.40 -10.24
N ILE A 223 26.63 5.09 -10.26
CA ILE A 223 27.03 4.19 -9.16
C ILE A 223 28.55 4.22 -8.99
N ILE A 224 29.34 4.12 -10.07
CA ILE A 224 30.80 4.23 -10.00
C ILE A 224 31.23 5.54 -9.34
N ASN A 225 30.57 6.65 -9.69
CA ASN A 225 30.85 7.96 -9.10
C ASN A 225 30.55 7.99 -7.60
N SER A 226 29.46 7.35 -7.17
CA SER A 226 29.10 7.18 -5.75
C SER A 226 30.17 6.36 -5.02
N ILE A 227 30.55 5.19 -5.53
CA ILE A 227 31.57 4.30 -4.93
C ILE A 227 32.94 5.01 -4.82
N LEU A 228 33.35 5.72 -5.87
CA LEU A 228 34.65 6.39 -5.93
C LEU A 228 34.65 7.75 -5.23
N ASN A 229 33.47 8.27 -4.85
CA ASN A 229 33.27 9.64 -4.38
C ASN A 229 33.87 10.68 -5.35
N VAL A 230 33.64 10.49 -6.65
CA VAL A 230 34.12 11.36 -7.73
C VAL A 230 32.93 11.96 -8.47
N GLN A 231 32.75 13.27 -8.40
CA GLN A 231 31.83 13.96 -9.31
C GLN A 231 32.46 14.11 -10.69
N ILE A 232 32.08 13.25 -11.65
CA ILE A 232 32.43 13.43 -13.05
C ILE A 232 31.48 14.45 -13.66
N ASP A 233 31.99 15.64 -13.97
CA ASP A 233 31.27 16.64 -14.76
C ASP A 233 31.18 16.18 -16.23
N PHE A 234 30.03 15.60 -16.61
CA PHE A 234 29.78 15.13 -17.97
C PHE A 234 29.75 16.28 -19.00
N ASN A 235 29.51 17.53 -18.59
CA ASN A 235 29.59 18.68 -19.49
C ASN A 235 31.03 18.95 -19.97
N LYS A 236 32.02 18.44 -19.24
CA LYS A 236 33.43 18.56 -19.61
C LYS A 236 33.83 17.65 -20.78
N TYR A 237 33.03 16.64 -21.09
CA TYR A 237 33.34 15.63 -22.11
C TYR A 237 32.41 15.67 -23.32
N GLN A 238 31.50 16.64 -23.40
CA GLN A 238 30.82 16.94 -24.65
C GLN A 238 31.84 17.48 -25.65
N ILE A 239 32.12 16.69 -26.68
CA ILE A 239 32.89 17.12 -27.84
C ILE A 239 31.87 17.73 -28.80
N ASP A 240 32.05 19.00 -29.15
CA ASP A 240 31.29 19.72 -30.20
C ASP A 240 31.24 18.95 -31.54
#